data_AF-A0A139DMI3-F1
#
_entry.id   AF-A0A139DMI3-F1
#
_cell.length_a   1.000
_cell.length_b   1.000
_cell.length_c   1.000
_cell.angle_alpha   90.00
_cell.angle_beta   90.00
_cell.angle_gamma   90.00
#
_symmetry.space_group_name_H-M   'P 1'
#
loop_
_entity.id
_entity.type
_entity.pdbx_description
1 polymer ?
#
loop_
_entity_poly.entity_id
_entity_poly.type
_entity_poly.pdbx_seq_one_letter_code
_entity_poly.pdbx_strand_id
1 'polypeptide(L)' 'MATHYNPSHDNDEVEQAACGTWVGETSDFTGDWRRVTCRKCLRGQDRIMGVAVETEKDIVEQMGSMADYFERALPADAER' A
#
# COMPACT_ATOMS: atom_id res chain seq x y z
N MET A 1 -17.82 -10.84 -14.10
CA MET A 1 -16.56 -10.76 -13.35
C MET A 1 -16.52 -9.40 -12.66
N ALA A 2 -16.11 -9.34 -11.40
CA ALA A 2 -15.93 -8.05 -10.71
C ALA A 2 -14.44 -7.67 -10.77
N THR A 3 -14.17 -6.43 -11.14
CA THR A 3 -12.83 -5.86 -11.20
C THR A 3 -12.59 -5.07 -9.92
N HIS A 4 -11.62 -5.53 -9.13
CA HIS A 4 -11.23 -4.97 -7.86
C HIS A 4 -10.11 -3.95 -8.02
N TYR A 5 -10.10 -2.94 -7.14
CA TYR A 5 -8.98 -2.02 -7.07
C TYR A 5 -7.75 -2.75 -6.49
N ASN A 6 -6.63 -2.67 -7.20
CA ASN A 6 -5.33 -3.14 -6.74
C ASN A 6 -4.28 -2.06 -7.04
N PRO A 7 -3.73 -1.37 -6.02
CA PRO A 7 -2.68 -0.37 -6.21
C PRO A 7 -1.34 -1.01 -6.62
N SER A 8 -1.14 -2.30 -6.30
CA SER A 8 0.03 -3.08 -6.65
C SER A 8 -0.28 -3.89 -7.90
N HIS A 9 -0.17 -3.25 -9.06
CA HIS A 9 -0.63 -3.73 -10.37
C HIS A 9 -0.23 -5.16 -10.77
N ASP A 10 0.75 -5.79 -10.11
CA ASP A 10 1.39 -7.06 -10.51
C ASP A 10 1.37 -8.17 -9.44
N ASN A 11 0.51 -8.09 -8.42
CA ASN A 11 0.44 -9.16 -7.41
C ASN A 11 -0.74 -10.11 -7.69
N ASP A 12 -0.47 -11.13 -8.50
CA ASP A 12 -1.40 -12.21 -8.82
C ASP A 12 -1.62 -13.19 -7.64
N GLU A 13 -0.84 -13.05 -6.55
CA GLU A 13 -0.94 -13.87 -5.34
C GLU A 13 -1.89 -13.25 -4.28
N VAL A 14 -2.61 -12.18 -4.62
CA VAL A 14 -3.49 -11.50 -3.68
C VAL A 14 -4.77 -12.33 -3.46
N GLU A 15 -4.85 -13.03 -2.33
CA GLU A 15 -6.04 -13.80 -1.93
C GLU A 15 -7.21 -12.90 -1.47
N GLN A 16 -6.93 -11.64 -1.14
CA GLN A 16 -7.95 -10.70 -0.68
C GLN A 16 -7.73 -9.30 -1.27
N ALA A 17 -8.73 -8.80 -1.99
CA ALA A 17 -8.70 -7.44 -2.54
C ALA A 17 -8.68 -6.36 -1.44
N ALA A 18 -8.24 -5.14 -1.78
CA ALA A 18 -8.19 -3.99 -0.87
C ALA A 18 -9.53 -3.64 -0.18
N CYS A 19 -10.67 -4.07 -0.75
CA CYS A 19 -11.97 -3.91 -0.14
C CYS A 19 -12.34 -5.01 0.89
N GLY A 20 -11.41 -5.92 1.22
CA GLY A 20 -11.61 -7.05 2.14
C GLY A 20 -12.40 -8.22 1.55
N THR A 21 -12.61 -8.25 0.23
CA THR A 21 -13.27 -9.39 -0.43
C THR A 21 -12.22 -10.44 -0.75
N TRP A 22 -12.45 -11.68 -0.32
CA TRP A 22 -11.69 -12.84 -0.79
C TRP A 22 -11.92 -13.03 -2.28
N VAL A 23 -10.84 -13.11 -3.03
CA VAL A 23 -10.81 -13.23 -4.48
C VAL A 23 -10.24 -14.60 -4.87
N GLY A 24 -10.45 -14.99 -6.12
CA GLY A 24 -9.88 -16.21 -6.68
C GLY A 24 -9.65 -16.04 -8.17
N GLU A 25 -9.38 -17.12 -8.89
CA GLU A 25 -9.04 -17.14 -10.33
C GLU A 25 -10.03 -16.38 -11.24
N THR A 26 -11.26 -16.18 -10.77
CA THR A 26 -12.33 -15.48 -11.51
C THR A 26 -12.48 -14.00 -11.11
N SER A 27 -11.53 -13.41 -10.40
CA SER A 27 -11.56 -11.98 -10.04
C SER A 27 -10.51 -11.21 -10.84
N ASP A 28 -10.89 -10.03 -11.35
CA ASP A 28 -9.96 -9.16 -12.06
C ASP A 28 -9.43 -8.07 -11.13
N PHE A 29 -8.26 -7.54 -11.44
CA PHE A 29 -7.65 -6.44 -10.69
C PHE A 29 -7.26 -5.27 -11.60
N THR A 30 -7.31 -4.07 -11.05
CA THR A 30 -6.84 -2.86 -11.75
C THR A 30 -6.47 -1.76 -10.75
N GLY A 31 -5.42 -1.02 -11.04
CA GLY A 31 -5.09 0.24 -10.35
C GLY A 31 -5.78 1.47 -10.95
N ASP A 32 -6.59 1.32 -12.00
CA ASP A 32 -7.39 2.41 -12.58
C ASP A 32 -8.82 2.39 -12.02
N TRP A 33 -9.14 3.34 -11.14
CA TRP A 33 -10.49 3.49 -10.55
C TRP A 33 -11.62 3.56 -11.59
N ARG A 34 -11.34 4.03 -12.82
CA ARG A 34 -12.34 4.09 -13.90
C ARG A 34 -12.72 2.70 -14.43
N ARG A 35 -11.89 1.69 -14.18
CA ARG A 35 -12.09 0.30 -14.60
C ARG A 35 -12.59 -0.60 -13.48
N VAL A 36 -12.67 -0.08 -12.25
CA VAL A 36 -13.16 -0.83 -11.08
C VAL A 36 -14.68 -1.00 -11.20
N THR A 37 -15.13 -2.26 -11.16
CA THR A 37 -16.56 -2.60 -11.20
C THR A 37 -17.07 -3.15 -9.86
N CYS A 38 -16.18 -3.43 -8.90
CA CYS A 38 -16.54 -3.87 -7.57
C CYS A 38 -17.18 -2.76 -6.73
N ARG A 39 -18.46 -2.93 -6.36
CA ARG A 39 -19.22 -1.96 -5.55
C ARG A 39 -18.61 -1.68 -4.17
N LYS A 40 -17.96 -2.67 -3.55
CA LYS A 40 -17.28 -2.48 -2.26
C LYS A 40 -16.05 -1.58 -2.42
N CYS A 41 -15.26 -1.78 -3.48
CA CYS A 41 -14.15 -0.89 -3.81
C CYS A 41 -14.65 0.53 -4.06
N LEU A 42 -15.69 0.70 -4.89
CA LEU A 42 -16.23 2.03 -5.22
C LEU A 42 -16.77 2.77 -3.99
N ARG A 43 -17.47 2.09 -3.08
CA ARG A 43 -17.97 2.70 -1.83
C ARG A 43 -16.85 3.00 -0.83
N GLY A 44 -15.77 2.23 -0.87
CA GLY A 44 -14.63 2.34 0.03
C GLY A 44 -13.46 3.13 -0.54
N GLN A 45 -13.62 3.82 -1.67
CA GLN A 45 -12.52 4.43 -2.41
C GLN A 45 -11.70 5.38 -1.53
N ASP A 46 -12.36 6.30 -0.82
CA ASP A 46 -11.69 7.26 0.06
C ASP A 46 -10.90 6.57 1.18
N ARG A 47 -11.45 5.50 1.76
CA ARG A 47 -10.76 4.70 2.78
C ARG A 47 -9.56 3.98 2.18
N ILE A 48 -9.73 3.33 1.03
CA ILE A 48 -8.68 2.56 0.36
C ILE A 48 -7.51 3.48 -0.02
N MET A 49 -7.81 4.66 -0.56
CA MET A 49 -6.80 5.67 -0.86
C MET A 49 -6.18 6.26 0.41
N GLY A 50 -6.98 6.50 1.45
CA GLY A 50 -6.50 7.01 2.73
C GLY A 50 -5.49 6.08 3.40
N VAL A 51 -5.72 4.76 3.37
CA VAL A 51 -4.76 3.77 3.89
C VAL A 51 -3.42 3.86 3.15
N ALA A 52 -3.42 4.03 1.84
CA ALA A 52 -2.18 4.16 1.08
C ALA A 52 -1.38 5.42 1.50
N VAL A 53 -2.07 6.54 1.70
CA VAL A 53 -1.45 7.80 2.15
C VAL A 53 -0.89 7.68 3.57
N GLU A 54 -1.64 7.10 4.50
CA GLU A 54 -1.15 6.92 5.88
C GLU A 54 0.02 5.94 5.92
N THR A 55 -0.03 4.87 5.11
CA THR A 55 1.09 3.92 4.99
C THR A 55 2.35 4.60 4.47
N GLU A 56 2.23 5.47 3.46
CA GLU A 56 3.37 6.25 2.94
C GLU A 56 3.96 7.17 4.01
N LYS A 57 3.12 7.86 4.78
CA LYS A 57 3.57 8.71 5.90
C LYS A 57 4.32 7.89 6.95
N ASP A 58 3.77 6.75 7.35
CA ASP A 58 4.38 5.87 8.34
C ASP A 58 5.76 5.38 7.87
N ILE A 59 5.88 5.01 6.58
CA ILE A 59 7.16 4.61 5.98
C ILE A 59 8.17 5.75 6.04
N VAL A 60 7.78 6.97 5.64
CA VAL A 60 8.67 8.14 5.66
C VAL A 60 9.10 8.49 7.08
N GLU A 61 8.19 8.45 8.04
CA GLU A 61 8.49 8.71 9.46
C GLU A 61 9.47 7.67 10.02
N GLN A 62 9.26 6.39 9.72
CA GLN A 62 10.18 5.32 10.12
C GLN A 62 11.57 5.50 9.51
N MET A 63 11.65 5.89 8.24
CA MET A 63 12.94 6.17 7.59
C MET A 63 13.65 7.36 8.23
N GLY A 64 12.92 8.42 8.59
CA GLY A 64 13.48 9.57 9.30
C GLY A 64 14.02 9.20 10.68
N SER A 65 13.26 8.43 11.45
CA SER A 65 13.69 7.91 12.76
C SER A 65 14.97 7.06 12.66
N MET A 66 15.09 6.25 11.60
CA MET A 66 16.29 5.47 11.33
C MET A 66 17.48 6.38 10.98
N ALA A 67 17.28 7.41 10.16
CA ALA A 67 18.34 8.38 9.84
C ALA A 67 18.84 9.12 11.09
N ASP A 68 17.92 9.62 11.93
CA ASP A 68 18.23 10.26 13.21
C ASP A 68 19.04 9.34 14.13
N TYR A 69 18.67 8.05 14.17
CA TYR A 69 19.40 7.05 14.93
C TYR A 69 20.85 6.93 14.43
N PHE A 70 21.08 6.80 13.12
CA PHE A 70 22.43 6.69 12.58
C PHE A 70 23.26 7.96 12.80
N GLU A 71 22.67 9.15 12.64
CA GLU A 71 23.35 10.41 12.92
C GLU A 71 23.79 10.51 14.39
N ARG A 72 22.97 10.02 15.33
CA ARG A 72 23.30 10.02 16.76
C ARG A 72 24.20 8.86 17.20
N ALA A 73 24.14 7.73 16.50
CA ALA A 73 24.86 6.50 16.82
C ALA A 73 26.25 6.43 16.17
N LEU A 74 26.58 7.33 15.24
CA LEU A 74 27.97 7.49 14.77
C LEU A 74 28.82 8.09 15.92
N PRO A 75 29.79 7.34 16.48
CA PRO A 75 30.73 7.90 17.43
C PRO A 75 31.63 8.93 16.70
N ALA A 76 32.10 9.95 17.40
CA ALA A 76 32.94 11.04 16.89
C ALA A 76 34.35 10.60 16.41
N ASP A 77 34.56 9.31 16.20
CA ASP A 77 35.86 8.65 16.05
C ASP A 77 35.88 7.64 14.88
N ALA A 78 34.95 7.75 13.93
CA ALA A 78 35.00 7.00 12.66
C ALA A 78 36.11 7.47 11.68
N GLU A 79 36.96 8.44 12.07
CA GLU A 79 38.18 8.81 11.35
C GLU A 79 39.39 8.73 12.30
N ARG A 80 39.96 7.53 12.47
CA ARG A 80 41.36 7.34 12.91
C ARG A 80 41.97 6.07 12.32
#